data_AF-A0A411ZN60-F1
#
_entry.id   AF-A0A411ZN60-F1
#
_cell.length_a   1.000
_cell.length_b   1.000
_cell.length_c   1.000
_cell.angle_alpha   90.00
_cell.angle_beta   90.00
_cell.angle_gamma   90.00
#
_symmetry.space_group_name_H-M   'P 1'
#
loop_
_entity.id
_entity.type
_entity.pdbx_description
1 polymer ?
#
loop_
_entity_poly.entity_id
_entity_poly.type
_entity_poly.pdbx_seq_one_letter_code
_entity_poly.pdbx_strand_id
1 'polypeptide(L)'
;MFMSKISLKNNICVVAKVSTKFKNYLDYYVLIPKRGYRYAFSKKYKKSCYNLCKSPILLNKILYNRSNDTSLMILKKYFNHNISYLVDYLELDDFVLNNEKKNKYHRAA
;
A
#
# COMPACT_ATOMS: atom_id res chain seq x y z
N MET A 1 -3.73 14.05 -14.36
CA MET A 1 -2.44 13.94 -13.66
C MET A 1 -2.11 12.46 -13.50
N PHE A 2 -1.22 11.91 -14.33
CA PHE A 2 -0.78 10.51 -14.19
C PHE A 2 0.21 10.45 -13.02
N MET A 3 -0.21 9.90 -11.88
CA MET A 3 0.72 9.64 -10.78
C MET A 3 1.77 8.63 -11.24
N SER A 4 3.04 8.94 -11.00
CA SER A 4 4.15 8.02 -11.20
C SER A 4 3.89 6.76 -10.38
N LYS A 5 4.02 5.61 -11.04
CA LYS A 5 3.71 4.31 -10.44
C LYS A 5 4.84 3.93 -9.48
N ILE A 6 4.68 4.29 -8.20
CA ILE A 6 5.64 3.92 -7.15
C ILE A 6 5.64 2.40 -7.00
N SER A 7 6.83 1.81 -7.05
CA SER A 7 7.05 0.39 -6.81
C SER A 7 7.71 0.24 -5.44
N LEU A 8 7.23 -0.68 -4.60
CA LEU A 8 7.76 -0.90 -3.26
C LEU A 8 8.45 -2.27 -3.17
N LYS A 9 9.45 -2.38 -2.30
CA LYS A 9 10.10 -3.64 -1.95
C LYS A 9 9.06 -4.64 -1.47
N ASN A 10 9.25 -5.91 -1.84
CA ASN A 10 8.29 -6.98 -1.57
C ASN A 10 8.42 -7.54 -0.13
N ASN A 11 8.49 -6.66 0.85
CA ASN A 11 8.59 -6.96 2.27
C ASN A 11 7.67 -6.07 3.13
N ILE A 12 6.96 -5.13 2.52
CA ILE A 12 5.92 -4.35 3.17
C ILE A 12 4.60 -5.13 3.08
N CYS A 13 3.95 -5.32 4.23
CA CYS A 13 2.65 -5.98 4.32
C CYS A 13 1.55 -5.00 4.75
N VAL A 14 0.31 -5.39 4.54
CA VAL A 14 -0.90 -4.71 5.01
C VAL A 14 -1.70 -5.67 5.87
N VAL A 15 -2.28 -5.15 6.94
CA VAL A 15 -3.32 -5.84 7.72
C VAL A 15 -4.51 -4.91 7.92
N ALA A 16 -5.71 -5.48 8.00
CA ALA A 16 -6.93 -4.81 8.40
C ALA A 16 -7.43 -5.37 9.73
N LYS A 17 -7.82 -4.48 10.63
CA LYS A 17 -8.50 -4.82 11.89
C LYS A 17 -9.85 -4.13 11.91
N VAL A 18 -10.83 -4.72 12.59
CA VAL A 18 -12.09 -4.01 12.87
C VAL A 18 -11.77 -2.79 13.71
N SER A 19 -12.28 -1.64 13.31
CA SER A 19 -11.99 -0.39 14.01
C SER A 19 -12.60 -0.39 15.40
N THR A 20 -11.82 0.03 16.39
CA THR A 20 -12.30 0.25 17.76
C THR A 20 -12.93 1.62 17.93
N LYS A 21 -12.62 2.57 17.03
CA LYS A 21 -13.11 3.96 17.08
C LYS A 21 -14.38 4.17 16.26
N PHE A 22 -14.51 3.48 15.12
CA PHE A 22 -15.61 3.69 14.18
C PHE A 22 -16.41 2.40 13.95
N LYS A 23 -17.71 2.42 14.26
CA LYS A 23 -18.61 1.29 14.02
C LYS A 23 -18.69 0.97 12.53
N ASN A 24 -18.57 -0.31 12.17
CA ASN A 24 -18.58 -0.80 10.78
C ASN A 24 -17.44 -0.23 9.92
N TYR A 25 -16.25 -0.04 10.49
CA TYR A 25 -15.05 0.33 9.75
C TYR A 25 -13.93 -0.70 9.95
N LEU A 26 -13.01 -0.71 9.00
CA LEU A 26 -11.73 -1.41 9.05
C LEU A 26 -10.62 -0.37 9.13
N ASP A 27 -9.72 -0.55 10.09
CA ASP A 27 -8.47 0.18 10.19
C ASP A 27 -7.38 -0.61 9.49
N TYR A 28 -6.73 0.01 8.51
CA TYR A 28 -5.64 -0.57 7.75
C TYR A 28 -4.31 -0.10 8.31
N TYR A 29 -3.42 -1.05 8.49
CA TYR A 29 -2.06 -0.83 8.96
C TYR A 29 -1.07 -1.38 7.96
N VAL A 30 0.00 -0.63 7.73
CA VAL A 30 1.18 -1.08 7.00
C VAL A 30 2.16 -1.70 8.00
N LEU A 31 2.61 -2.91 7.73
CA LEU A 31 3.66 -3.58 8.48
C LEU A 31 4.98 -3.33 7.78
N ILE A 32 5.85 -2.61 8.45
CA ILE A 32 7.17 -2.25 7.94
C ILE A 32 8.20 -3.10 8.68
N PRO A 33 9.11 -3.78 7.97
CA PRO A 33 10.20 -4.54 8.60
C PRO A 33 10.96 -3.67 9.61
N LYS A 34 11.21 -4.21 10.81
CA LYS A 34 11.88 -3.53 11.94
C LYS A 34 11.15 -2.31 12.54
N ARG A 35 10.09 -1.78 11.91
CA ARG A 35 9.31 -0.63 12.42
C ARG A 35 7.90 -0.98 12.91
N GLY A 36 7.44 -2.22 12.68
CA GLY A 36 6.17 -2.74 13.19
C GLY A 36 4.94 -2.22 12.43
N TYR A 37 3.80 -2.15 13.13
CA TYR A 37 2.52 -1.70 12.56
C TYR A 37 2.45 -0.18 12.55
N ARG A 38 2.16 0.40 11.39
CA ARG A 38 1.86 1.83 11.22
C ARG A 38 0.47 2.00 10.64
N TYR A 39 -0.31 2.88 11.25
CA TYR A 39 -1.65 3.18 10.76
C TYR A 39 -1.56 3.85 9.38
N ALA A 40 -2.43 3.43 8.46
CA ALA A 40 -2.54 4.01 7.12
C ALA A 40 -3.85 4.79 6.98
N PHE A 41 -5.00 4.12 7.10
CA PHE A 41 -6.31 4.75 6.97
C PHE A 41 -7.44 3.84 7.50
N SER A 42 -8.61 4.42 7.72
CA SER A 42 -9.84 3.69 8.03
C SER A 42 -10.82 3.73 6.84
N LYS A 43 -11.58 2.66 6.62
CA LYS A 43 -12.61 2.58 5.58
C LYS A 43 -13.82 1.79 6.05
N LYS A 44 -15.01 2.09 5.53
CA LYS A 44 -16.22 1.28 5.76
C LYS A 44 -15.95 -0.20 5.54
N TYR A 45 -16.45 -1.02 6.46
CA TYR A 45 -16.27 -2.45 6.50
C TYR A 45 -16.83 -3.09 5.23
N LYS A 46 -16.01 -3.93 4.61
CA LYS A 46 -16.37 -4.80 3.50
C LYS A 46 -15.78 -6.18 3.78
N LYS A 47 -16.62 -7.21 3.72
CA LYS A 47 -16.23 -8.58 4.07
C LYS A 47 -15.07 -9.09 3.21
N SER A 48 -15.06 -8.80 1.89
CA SER A 48 -13.96 -9.22 1.01
C SER A 48 -12.65 -8.52 1.34
N CYS A 49 -12.67 -7.22 1.64
CA CYS A 49 -11.47 -6.50 2.08
C CYS A 49 -10.94 -7.02 3.43
N TYR A 50 -11.85 -7.26 4.40
CA TYR A 50 -11.47 -7.86 5.67
C TYR A 50 -10.88 -9.26 5.48
N ASN A 51 -11.54 -10.14 4.72
CA ASN A 51 -11.04 -11.48 4.47
C ASN A 51 -9.68 -11.49 3.78
N LEU A 52 -9.41 -10.55 2.87
CA LEU A 52 -8.12 -10.43 2.21
C LEU A 52 -7.02 -9.94 3.15
N CYS A 53 -7.35 -9.00 4.04
CA CYS A 53 -6.36 -8.28 4.85
C CYS A 53 -6.39 -8.65 6.35
N LYS A 54 -7.23 -9.59 6.80
CA LYS A 54 -7.29 -10.00 8.23
C LYS A 54 -5.99 -10.64 8.71
N SER A 55 -5.20 -11.17 7.78
CA SER A 55 -3.82 -11.62 7.97
C SER A 55 -2.88 -10.73 7.16
N PRO A 56 -1.62 -10.57 7.59
CA PRO A 56 -0.62 -9.83 6.81
C PRO A 56 -0.56 -10.32 5.37
N ILE A 57 -0.72 -9.40 4.42
CA ILE A 57 -0.60 -9.65 2.99
C ILE A 57 0.36 -8.63 2.39
N LEU A 58 1.21 -9.05 1.45
CA LEU A 58 2.12 -8.14 0.77
C LEU A 58 1.35 -6.98 0.11
N LEU A 59 1.81 -5.74 0.33
CA LEU A 59 1.20 -4.54 -0.26
C LEU A 59 1.22 -4.63 -1.80
N ASN A 60 2.32 -5.12 -2.38
CA ASN A 60 2.41 -5.37 -3.82
C ASN A 60 1.33 -6.33 -4.33
N LYS A 61 0.95 -7.34 -3.54
CA LYS A 61 -0.14 -8.26 -3.91
C LYS A 61 -1.49 -7.55 -3.97
N ILE A 62 -1.71 -6.49 -3.19
CA ILE A 62 -2.92 -5.65 -3.28
C ILE A 62 -2.82 -4.72 -4.51
N LEU A 63 -1.69 -4.02 -4.67
CA LEU A 63 -1.49 -3.04 -5.75
C LEU A 63 -1.56 -3.68 -7.14
N TYR A 64 -1.00 -4.87 -7.30
CA TYR A 64 -0.91 -5.57 -8.59
C TYR A 64 -1.94 -6.68 -8.76
N ASN A 65 -2.85 -6.89 -7.79
CA ASN A 65 -3.91 -7.88 -7.92
C ASN A 65 -4.76 -7.62 -9.18
N ARG A 66 -5.04 -8.68 -9.94
CA ARG A 66 -6.06 -8.73 -10.99
C ARG A 66 -7.26 -9.51 -10.43
N SER A 67 -8.21 -8.78 -9.85
CA SER A 67 -9.45 -9.32 -9.30
C SER A 67 -10.63 -8.54 -9.83
N ASN A 68 -11.74 -9.24 -10.09
CA ASN A 68 -13.02 -8.64 -10.47
C ASN A 68 -13.89 -8.28 -9.25
N ASP A 69 -13.41 -8.54 -8.02
CA ASP A 69 -14.11 -8.10 -6.81
C ASP A 69 -14.06 -6.58 -6.69
N THR A 70 -15.23 -5.94 -6.77
CA THR A 70 -15.37 -4.48 -6.76
C THR A 70 -14.79 -3.86 -5.48
N SER A 71 -14.92 -4.51 -4.33
CA SER A 71 -14.38 -3.99 -3.06
C SER A 71 -12.86 -3.99 -3.07
N LEU A 72 -12.24 -5.04 -3.63
CA LEU A 72 -10.79 -5.11 -3.79
C LEU A 72 -10.28 -4.10 -4.82
N MET A 73 -11.01 -3.89 -5.92
CA MET A 73 -10.69 -2.84 -6.90
C MET A 73 -10.74 -1.44 -6.25
N ILE A 74 -11.75 -1.17 -5.43
CA ILE A 74 -11.86 0.09 -4.68
C ILE A 74 -10.70 0.22 -3.68
N LEU A 75 -10.34 -0.86 -2.96
CA LEU A 75 -9.22 -0.86 -2.03
C LEU A 75 -7.90 -0.54 -2.74
N LYS A 76 -7.64 -1.21 -3.88
CA LYS A 76 -6.48 -0.95 -4.74
C LYS A 76 -6.45 0.50 -5.23
N LYS A 77 -7.59 1.04 -5.67
CA LYS A 77 -7.68 2.45 -6.10
C LYS A 77 -7.31 3.39 -4.93
N TYR A 78 -7.76 3.07 -3.73
CA TYR A 78 -7.45 3.85 -2.52
C TYR A 78 -5.96 3.82 -2.19
N PHE A 79 -5.34 2.64 -2.16
CA PHE A 79 -3.90 2.53 -1.94
C PHE A 79 -3.11 3.28 -3.03
N ASN A 80 -3.41 3.07 -4.31
CA ASN A 80 -2.73 3.78 -5.39
C ASN A 80 -2.86 5.31 -5.28
N HIS A 81 -4.01 5.81 -4.85
CA HIS A 81 -4.22 7.25 -4.69
C HIS A 81 -3.44 7.84 -3.51
N ASN A 82 -3.29 7.08 -2.42
CA ASN A 82 -2.62 7.55 -1.21
C ASN A 82 -1.15 7.10 -1.12
N ILE A 83 -0.64 6.32 -2.09
CA ILE A 83 0.66 5.65 -1.93
C ILE A 83 1.81 6.63 -1.77
N SER A 84 1.81 7.75 -2.51
CA SER A 84 2.83 8.79 -2.38
C SER A 84 2.81 9.41 -0.99
N TYR A 85 1.62 9.81 -0.52
CA TYR A 85 1.45 10.32 0.84
C TYR A 85 1.89 9.31 1.90
N LEU A 86 1.54 8.04 1.74
CA LEU A 86 1.94 6.99 2.68
C LEU A 86 3.45 6.73 2.66
N VAL A 87 4.11 6.89 1.52
CA VAL A 87 5.57 6.79 1.42
C VAL A 87 6.21 7.90 2.23
N ASP A 88 5.80 9.15 2.01
CA ASP A 88 6.36 10.29 2.72
C ASP A 88 6.04 10.22 4.21
N TYR A 89 4.78 9.99 4.58
CA TYR A 89 4.31 9.98 5.96
C TYR A 89 4.87 8.83 6.80
N LEU A 90 5.15 7.68 6.18
CA LEU A 90 5.71 6.51 6.87
C LEU A 90 7.22 6.34 6.63
N GLU A 91 7.86 7.32 5.98
CA GLU A 91 9.28 7.35 5.65
C GLU A 91 9.73 6.07 4.93
N LEU A 92 9.00 5.68 3.88
CA LEU A 92 9.21 4.44 3.13
C LEU A 92 10.20 4.58 1.96
N ASP A 93 10.96 5.66 1.88
CA ASP A 93 11.91 5.93 0.78
C ASP A 93 12.90 4.77 0.58
N ASP A 94 13.42 4.22 1.68
CA ASP A 94 14.30 3.04 1.69
C ASP A 94 13.66 1.78 1.08
N PHE A 95 12.33 1.76 0.98
CA PHE A 95 11.55 0.67 0.43
C PHE A 95 11.01 0.97 -0.96
N VAL A 96 11.16 2.18 -1.49
CA VAL A 96 10.83 2.48 -2.88
C VAL A 96 11.87 1.84 -3.79
N LEU A 97 11.39 1.04 -4.74
CA LEU A 97 12.21 0.57 -5.84
C LEU A 97 12.27 1.69 -6.87
N ASN A 98 13.37 2.44 -6.86
CA ASN A 98 13.68 3.31 -7.98
C ASN A 98 13.84 2.42 -9.21
N ASN A 99 12.90 2.50 -10.15
CA ASN A 99 13.16 2.09 -11.51
C ASN A 99 14.10 3.13 -12.12
N GLU A 100 15.35 3.18 -11.64
CA GLU A 100 16.42 3.78 -12.40
C GLU A 100 16.48 2.99 -13.69
N LYS A 101 15.97 3.61 -14.75
CA LYS A 101 16.48 3.36 -16.09
C LYS A 101 17.99 3.38 -15.96
N LYS A 102 18.60 2.24 -16.25
CA LYS A 102 19.99 2.11 -16.69
C LYS A 102 20.42 3.39 -17.42
N ASN A 103 21.53 3.99 -16.95
CA ASN A 103 22.44 4.88 -17.67
C ASN A 103 22.03 5.30 -19.09
N LYS A 104 21.86 6.61 -19.33
CA LYS A 104 22.21 7.18 -20.64
C LYS A 104 22.73 8.62 -20.68
N TYR A 105 23.04 9.27 -19.56
CA TYR A 105 23.71 10.59 -19.58
C TYR A 105 24.72 10.76 -18.43
N HIS A 106 25.74 9.91 -18.39
CA HIS A 106 27.06 10.29 -17.87
C HIS A 106 28.09 10.00 -18.96
N ARG A 107 28.17 10.91 -19.94
CA ARG A 107 29.36 11.16 -20.75
C ARG A 107 29.28 12.61 -21.22
N ALA A 108 30.12 13.44 -20.60
CA ALA A 108 30.70 14.69 -21.09
C ALA A 108 30.80 15.69 -19.93
N ALA A 109 31.91 15.61 -19.19
CA ALA A 109 32.72 16.76 -18.81
C ALA A 109 34.16 16.26 -18.75
#